data_AF-A0A496QQS4-F1
#
_entry.id   AF-A0A496QQS4-F1
#
_cell.length_a   1.000
_cell.length_b   1.000
_cell.length_c   1.000
_cell.angle_alpha   90.00
_cell.angle_beta   90.00
_cell.angle_gamma   90.00
#
_symmetry.space_group_name_H-M   'P 1'
#
loop_
_entity.id
_entity.type
_entity.pdbx_description
1 polymer ?
#
loop_
_entity_poly.entity_id
_entity_poly.type
_entity_poly.pdbx_seq_one_letter_code
_entity_poly.pdbx_strand_id
1 'polypeptide(L)' 'MSLKKQMVTIDGNTAAAYVAHATNEVIAIYPITPSSPMGELADEYSANG' A
#
# COMPACT_ATOMS: atom_id res chain seq x y z
N MET A 1 -3.43 5.85 -27.47
CA MET A 1 -3.50 6.77 -26.31
C MET A 1 -2.34 6.42 -25.38
N SER A 2 -1.39 7.32 -25.17
CA SER A 2 -0.37 7.12 -24.15
C SER A 2 -1.04 7.31 -22.78
N LEU A 3 -1.08 6.27 -21.95
CA LEU A 3 -1.61 6.35 -20.59
C LEU A 3 -0.75 7.35 -19.79
N LYS A 4 -1.36 8.47 -19.38
CA LYS A 4 -0.68 9.47 -18.57
C LYS A 4 -0.47 8.89 -17.17
N LYS A 5 0.79 8.75 -16.75
CA LYS A 5 1.14 8.33 -15.39
C LYS A 5 0.67 9.37 -14.38
N GLN A 6 0.03 8.94 -13.30
CA GLN A 6 -0.29 9.81 -12.18
C GLN A 6 0.95 9.97 -11.30
N MET A 7 1.45 11.20 -11.18
CA MET A 7 2.55 11.53 -10.28
C MET A 7 1.97 12.00 -8.95
N VAL A 8 2.38 11.39 -7.85
CA VAL A 8 1.94 11.72 -6.49
C VAL A 8 3.15 11.88 -5.56
N THR A 9 2.99 12.68 -4.51
CA THR A 9 4.00 12.81 -3.45
C THR A 9 3.56 11.96 -2.26
N ILE A 10 4.26 10.86 -2.04
CA ILE A 10 4.01 9.89 -0.96
C ILE A 10 5.35 9.36 -0.44
N ASP A 11 5.36 8.82 0.77
CA ASP A 11 6.53 8.10 1.30
C ASP A 11 6.66 6.68 0.72
N GLY A 12 7.77 6.01 1.03
CA GLY A 12 8.08 4.67 0.51
C GLY A 12 7.16 3.56 1.03
N ASN A 13 6.70 3.63 2.29
CA ASN A 13 5.77 2.65 2.85
C ASN A 13 4.41 2.77 2.14
N THR A 14 3.93 4.00 1.94
CA THR A 14 2.68 4.25 1.20
C THR A 14 2.77 3.74 -0.24
N ALA A 15 3.90 3.97 -0.92
CA ALA A 15 4.13 3.47 -2.28
C ALA A 15 4.15 1.93 -2.34
N ALA A 16 4.81 1.28 -1.38
CA ALA A 16 4.87 -0.18 -1.30
C ALA A 16 3.50 -0.79 -0.97
N ALA A 17 2.77 -0.22 0.00
CA ALA A 17 1.43 -0.67 0.38
C ALA A 17 0.44 -0.58 -0.78
N TYR A 18 0.51 0.49 -1.59
CA TYR A 18 -0.33 0.65 -2.77
C TYR A 18 -0.20 -0.52 -3.76
N VAL A 19 1.03 -0.92 -4.07
CA VAL A 19 1.26 -2.05 -4.99
C VAL A 19 0.92 -3.38 -4.32
N ALA A 20 1.37 -3.59 -3.08
CA ALA A 20 1.14 -4.84 -2.35
C ALA A 20 -0.35 -5.16 -2.18
N HIS A 21 -1.17 -4.16 -1.82
CA HIS A 21 -2.62 -4.31 -1.70
C HIS A 21 -3.28 -4.62 -3.05
N ALA A 22 -2.81 -3.98 -4.13
CA ALA A 22 -3.36 -4.20 -5.46
C ALA A 22 -3.02 -5.57 -6.07
N THR A 23 -1.90 -6.20 -5.67
CA THR A 23 -1.41 -7.45 -6.31
C THR A 23 -1.62 -8.71 -5.49
N ASN A 24 -1.95 -8.60 -4.21
CA ASN A 24 -2.02 -9.74 -3.29
C ASN A 24 -3.43 -9.92 -2.73
N GLU A 25 -3.93 -11.15 -2.75
CA GLU A 25 -5.24 -11.48 -2.17
C GLU A 25 -5.20 -11.59 -0.64
N VAL A 26 -4.02 -11.89 -0.07
CA VAL A 26 -3.80 -12.07 1.37
C VAL A 26 -2.50 -11.39 1.77
N ILE A 27 -2.55 -10.59 2.83
CA ILE A 27 -1.38 -9.94 3.44
C ILE A 27 -1.41 -10.24 4.95
N ALA A 28 -0.57 -11.18 5.40
CA ALA A 28 -0.40 -11.48 6.81
C ALA A 28 0.62 -10.51 7.42
N ILE A 29 0.21 -9.77 8.46
CA ILE A 29 0.99 -8.66 9.03
C ILE A 29 1.35 -8.87 10.50
N TYR A 30 2.50 -8.33 10.91
CA TYR A 30 2.90 -8.15 12.30
C TYR A 30 3.68 -6.83 12.44
N PRO A 31 3.33 -5.96 13.41
CA PRO A 31 3.91 -4.62 13.50
C PRO A 31 5.37 -4.63 13.95
N ILE A 32 6.23 -3.87 13.25
CA ILE A 32 7.62 -3.61 13.62
C ILE A 32 8.10 -2.31 12.96
N THR A 33 8.82 -1.48 13.72
CA THR A 33 9.41 -0.22 13.20
C THR A 33 10.53 -0.55 12.21
N PRO A 34 10.61 0.10 11.03
CA PRO A 34 9.80 1.21 10.54
C PRO A 34 8.66 0.83 9.57
N SER A 35 8.34 -0.46 9.44
CA SER A 35 7.43 -0.99 8.40
C SER A 35 5.96 -1.08 8.80
N SER A 36 5.62 -0.84 10.06
CA SER A 36 4.22 -0.88 10.53
C SER A 36 3.23 -0.11 9.63
N PRO A 37 3.56 1.09 9.11
CA PRO A 37 2.62 1.83 8.24
C PRO A 37 2.20 1.06 6.97
N MET A 38 3.01 0.14 6.43
CA MET A 38 2.61 -0.65 5.27
C MET A 38 1.44 -1.59 5.59
N GLY A 39 1.49 -2.23 6.76
CA GLY A 39 0.44 -3.14 7.21
C GLY A 39 -0.84 -2.41 7.58
N GLU A 40 -0.71 -1.27 8.27
CA GLU A 40 -1.84 -0.40 8.64
C GLU A 40 -2.58 0.13 7.40
N LEU A 41 -1.84 0.61 6.38
CA LEU A 41 -2.43 1.06 5.12
C LEU A 41 -3.10 -0.08 4.35
N ALA A 42 -2.51 -1.28 4.33
CA ALA A 42 -3.13 -2.43 3.67
C ALA A 42 -4.44 -2.86 4.35
N ASP A 43 -4.50 -2.79 5.68
CA ASP A 43 -5.71 -3.04 6.47
C ASP A 43 -6.77 -1.95 6.17
N GLU A 44 -6.38 -0.68 6.16
CA GLU A 44 -7.26 0.46 5.83
C GLU A 44 -7.82 0.35 4.41
N TYR A 45 -6.99 0.07 3.42
CA TYR A 45 -7.43 -0.10 2.03
C TYR A 45 -8.41 -1.27 1.90
N SER A 46 -8.16 -2.38 2.59
CA SER A 46 -9.07 -3.53 2.61
C SER A 46 -10.41 -3.21 3.27
N ALA A 47 -10.41 -2.37 4.32
CA ALA A 47 -11.62 -1.91 4.99
C ALA A 47 -12.46 -0.95 4.12
N ASN A 48 -11.82 -0.25 3.18
CA ASN A 48 -12.47 0.69 2.26
C ASN A 48 -13.12 0.02 1.02
N GLY A 49 -12.89 -1.28 0.80
CA GLY A 49 -13.47 -2.08 -0.30
C GLY A 49 -12.68 -2.06 -1.59
#